data_AF-A0A1F2RDP5-F1
#
_entry.id   AF-A0A1F2RDP5-F1
#
_cell.length_a   1.000
_cell.length_b   1.000
_cell.length_c   1.000
_cell.angle_alpha   90.00
_cell.angle_beta   90.00
_cell.angle_gamma   90.00
#
_symmetry.space_group_name_H-M   'P 1'
#
loop_
_entity.id
_entity.type
_entity.pdbx_description
1 polymer ?
#
loop_
_entity_poly.entity_id
_entity_poly.type
_entity_poly.pdbx_seq_one_letter_code
_entity_poly.pdbx_strand_id
1 'polypeptide(L)'
;MKIKSDTGQELHEYMMFRAARERHVYELTPEFFTALLAGGVRTFFGIQVNEAGELAADNQNPRAFAAYSKNRLGRITTSVSR
;
A
#
# COMPACT_ATOMS: atom_id res chain seq x y z
N MET A 1 2.54 14.08 14.28
CA MET A 1 1.71 13.06 13.64
C MET A 1 2.54 11.78 13.52
N LYS A 2 2.13 10.65 14.10
CA LYS A 2 2.88 9.38 14.02
C LYS A 2 2.27 8.55 12.87
N ILE A 3 2.96 8.52 11.74
CA ILE A 3 2.66 7.59 10.64
C ILE A 3 2.96 6.17 11.15
N LYS A 4 2.11 5.17 10.86
CA LYS A 4 2.46 3.76 11.15
C LYS A 4 3.82 3.45 10.53
N SER A 5 4.75 2.87 11.31
CA SER A 5 6.12 2.60 10.85
C SER A 5 6.18 1.78 9.56
N ASP A 6 5.12 1.01 9.29
CA ASP A 6 5.11 0.01 8.23
C ASP A 6 4.38 0.50 6.96
N THR A 7 3.97 1.76 6.90
CA THR A 7 3.21 2.30 5.76
C THR A 7 4.00 2.24 4.45
N GLY A 8 5.31 2.54 4.49
CA GLY A 8 6.17 2.48 3.32
C GLY A 8 6.32 1.04 2.79
N GLN A 9 6.37 0.07 3.70
CA GLN A 9 6.34 -1.35 3.38
C GLN A 9 5.00 -1.75 2.75
N GLU A 10 3.88 -1.27 3.30
CA GLU A 10 2.55 -1.55 2.74
C GLU A 10 2.37 -0.96 1.32
N LEU A 11 2.84 0.27 1.09
CA LEU A 11 2.86 0.88 -0.25
C LEU A 11 3.70 0.03 -1.22
N HIS A 12 4.89 -0.38 -0.79
CA HIS A 12 5.77 -1.21 -1.61
C HIS A 12 5.11 -2.54 -1.99
N GLU A 13 4.50 -3.25 -1.04
CA GLU A 13 3.80 -4.51 -1.30
C GLU A 13 2.62 -4.34 -2.25
N TYR A 14 1.83 -3.28 -2.08
CA TYR A 14 0.72 -3.00 -2.98
C TYR A 14 1.21 -2.65 -4.39
N MET A 15 2.28 -1.85 -4.52
CA MET A 15 2.86 -1.49 -5.81
C MET A 15 3.43 -2.70 -6.54
N MET A 16 4.12 -3.61 -5.83
CA MET A 16 4.58 -4.89 -6.38
C MET A 16 3.41 -5.73 -6.90
N PHE A 17 2.34 -5.85 -6.12
CA PHE A 17 1.11 -6.54 -6.54
C PHE A 17 0.50 -5.91 -7.80
N ARG A 18 0.44 -4.57 -7.87
CA ARG A 18 -0.12 -3.85 -9.02
C ARG A 18 0.75 -4.01 -10.27
N ALA A 19 2.06 -3.84 -10.14
CA ALA A 19 3.02 -4.00 -11.22
C ALA A 19 2.96 -5.41 -11.83
N ALA A 20 2.89 -6.45 -10.99
CA ALA A 20 2.73 -7.83 -11.46
C ALA A 20 1.45 -8.04 -12.28
N ARG A 21 0.33 -7.42 -11.89
CA ARG A 21 -0.94 -7.49 -12.64
C ARG A 21 -0.91 -6.74 -13.95
N GLU A 22 -0.22 -5.60 -13.98
CA GLU A 22 -0.05 -4.75 -15.16
C GLU A 22 1.10 -5.22 -16.07
N ARG A 23 1.81 -6.29 -15.70
CA ARG A 23 3.02 -6.79 -16.37
C ARG A 23 4.09 -5.69 -16.54
N HIS A 24 4.18 -4.80 -15.54
CA HIS A 24 5.17 -3.75 -15.47
C HIS A 24 6.31 -4.16 -14.53
N VAL A 25 7.50 -3.67 -14.82
CA VAL A 25 8.65 -3.78 -13.92
C VAL A 25 8.56 -2.67 -12.87
N TYR A 26 8.96 -3.00 -11.64
CA TYR A 26 8.94 -2.09 -10.51
C TYR A 26 10.21 -2.32 -9.66
N GLU A 27 10.90 -1.23 -9.33
CA GLU A 27 12.22 -1.27 -8.67
C GLU A 27 12.31 -0.35 -7.43
N LEU A 28 11.23 0.32 -7.05
CA LEU A 28 11.23 1.22 -5.89
C LEU A 28 11.24 0.40 -4.59
N THR A 29 11.95 0.87 -3.58
CA THR A 29 12.08 0.17 -2.29
C THR A 29 11.11 0.72 -1.23
N PRO A 30 10.83 -0.01 -0.14
CA PRO A 30 10.05 0.51 0.98
C PRO A 30 10.58 1.83 1.54
N GLU A 31 11.90 2.00 1.62
CA GLU A 31 12.57 3.18 2.16
C GLU A 31 12.25 4.44 1.35
N PHE A 32 12.12 4.30 0.02
CA PHE A 32 11.70 5.39 -0.86
C PHE A 32 10.34 5.96 -0.43
N PHE A 33 9.35 5.11 -0.16
CA PHE A 33 8.03 5.56 0.28
C PHE A 33 8.06 6.11 1.70
N THR A 34 8.80 5.47 2.61
CA THR A 34 8.94 5.93 3.99
C THR A 34 9.52 7.35 4.05
N ALA A 35 10.54 7.64 3.25
CA ALA A 35 11.13 8.98 3.18
C ALA A 35 10.13 10.04 2.68
N LEU A 36 9.38 9.72 1.63
CA LEU A 36 8.37 10.64 1.08
C LEU A 36 7.18 10.85 2.03
N LEU A 37 6.73 9.78 2.70
CA LEU A 37 5.70 9.86 3.73
C LEU A 37 6.14 10.76 4.89
N ALA A 38 7.39 10.65 5.33
CA ALA A 38 7.98 11.53 6.35
C ALA A 38 8.01 12.99 5.89
N GLY A 39 8.20 13.23 4.59
CA GLY A 39 8.08 14.55 3.96
C GLY A 39 6.65 15.06 3.76
N GLY A 40 5.63 14.32 4.19
CA GLY A 40 4.22 14.72 4.08
C GLY A 40 3.54 14.33 2.77
N VAL A 41 4.20 13.59 1.88
CA VAL A 41 3.56 13.07 0.67
C VAL A 41 2.50 12.05 1.04
N ARG A 42 1.31 12.17 0.43
CA ARG A 42 0.17 11.28 0.68
C ARG A 42 -0.43 10.67 -0.58
N THR A 43 0.09 11.02 -1.75
CA THR A 43 -0.37 10.47 -3.03
C THR A 43 0.80 9.88 -3.80
N PHE A 44 0.67 8.63 -4.22
CA PHE A 44 1.73 7.86 -4.91
C PHE A 44 1.13 7.15 -6.11
N PHE A 45 1.44 7.58 -7.34
CA PHE A 45 1.00 6.88 -8.56
C PHE A 45 -0.51 6.54 -8.55
N GLY A 46 -1.37 7.50 -8.20
CA GLY A 46 -2.82 7.30 -8.06
C GLY A 46 -3.31 6.73 -6.72
N ILE A 47 -2.39 6.24 -5.87
CA ILE A 47 -2.69 5.70 -4.54
C ILE A 47 -2.79 6.84 -3.53
N GLN A 48 -3.84 6.84 -2.73
CA GLN A 48 -4.02 7.78 -1.62
C GLN A 48 -3.73 7.09 -0.29
N VAL A 49 -2.97 7.80 0.56
CA VAL A 49 -2.68 7.41 1.93
C VAL A 49 -3.39 8.39 2.86
N ASN A 50 -4.15 7.88 3.82
CA ASN A 50 -4.88 8.72 4.76
C ASN A 50 -3.92 9.34 5.80
N GLU A 51 -4.47 10.20 6.65
CA GLU A 51 -3.74 10.86 7.74
C GLU A 51 -3.13 9.89 8.76
N ALA A 52 -3.70 8.69 8.92
CA ALA A 52 -3.19 7.66 9.80
C ALA A 52 -2.00 6.87 9.19
N GLY A 53 -1.65 7.13 7.94
CA GLY A 53 -0.64 6.34 7.23
C GLY A 53 -1.19 5.01 6.72
N GLU A 54 -2.46 4.95 6.32
CA GLU A 54 -3.05 3.73 5.76
C GLU A 54 -3.40 3.95 4.30
N LEU A 55 -3.20 2.93 3.48
CA LEU A 55 -3.63 2.95 2.09
C LEU A 55 -5.16 3.05 2.05
N ALA A 56 -5.67 4.16 1.52
CA ALA A 56 -7.09 4.48 1.49
C ALA A 56 -7.75 4.10 0.16
N ALA A 57 -7.09 4.37 -0.96
CA ALA A 57 -7.61 4.09 -2.30
C ALA A 57 -6.51 4.03 -3.35
N ASP A 58 -6.81 3.43 -4.50
CA ASP A 58 -6.08 3.63 -5.76
C ASP A 58 -7.06 4.12 -6.81
N ASN A 59 -6.96 5.40 -7.17
CA ASN A 59 -7.87 6.04 -8.11
C ASN A 59 -7.58 5.66 -9.57
N GLN A 60 -6.37 5.19 -9.86
CA GLN A 60 -6.01 4.72 -11.20
C GLN A 60 -6.39 3.25 -11.39
N ASN A 61 -6.26 2.43 -10.33
CA ASN A 61 -6.52 1.00 -10.38
C ASN A 61 -7.44 0.51 -9.25
N PRO A 62 -8.71 0.95 -9.20
CA PRO A 62 -9.63 0.62 -8.10
C PRO A 62 -9.92 -0.88 -7.99
N ARG A 63 -9.90 -1.61 -9.11
CA ARG A 63 -10.06 -3.09 -9.12
C ARG A 63 -8.84 -3.81 -8.54
N ALA A 64 -7.65 -3.26 -8.69
CA ALA A 64 -6.44 -3.81 -8.08
C ALA A 64 -6.50 -3.64 -6.56
N PHE A 65 -6.84 -2.42 -6.14
CA PHE A 65 -6.99 -2.06 -4.73
C PHE A 65 -8.01 -2.94 -4.00
N ALA A 66 -9.20 -3.13 -4.57
CA ALA A 66 -10.23 -3.97 -3.98
C ALA A 66 -9.79 -5.44 -3.81
N ALA A 67 -9.02 -5.98 -4.77
CA ALA A 67 -8.50 -7.35 -4.69
C ALA A 67 -7.40 -7.49 -3.61
N TYR A 68 -6.50 -6.51 -3.53
CA TYR A 68 -5.45 -6.50 -2.51
C TYR A 68 -6.03 -6.37 -1.09
N SER A 69 -6.98 -5.44 -0.91
CA SER A 69 -7.65 -5.21 0.39
C SER A 69 -8.37 -6.47 0.91
N LYS A 70 -9.11 -7.18 0.04
CA LYS A 70 -9.75 -8.46 0.39
C LYS A 70 -8.75 -9.51 0.87
N ASN A 71 -7.63 -9.66 0.17
CA ASN A 71 -6.58 -10.62 0.54
C ASN A 71 -5.86 -10.23 1.84
N ARG A 72 -5.68 -8.93 2.09
CA ARG A 72 -5.09 -8.40 3.33
C ARG A 72 -5.99 -8.66 4.53
N LEU A 73 -7.30 -8.38 4.42
CA LEU A 73 -8.28 -8.64 5.48
C LEU A 73 -8.44 -10.14 5.76
N GLY A 74 -8.38 -10.98 4.72
CA GLY A 74 -8.43 -12.44 4.85
C GLY A 74 -7.28 -13.02 5.69
N ARG A 75 -6.09 -12.41 5.68
CA ARG A 75 -4.96 -12.84 6.53
C ARG A 75 -5.13 -12.51 8.01
N ILE A 76 -5.93 -11.49 8.35
CA ILE A 76 -6.19 -11.11 9.74
C ILE A 76 -7.18 -12.09 10.37
N THR A 77 -8.19 -12.53 9.63
CA THR A 77 -9.24 -13.43 10.14
C THR A 77 -8.76 -14.87 10.40
N THR A 78 -7.74 -15.36 9.68
CA THR A 78 -7.24 -16.74 9.87
C THR A 78 -6.25 -16.87 11.04
N SER A 79 -5.73 -15.75 11.56
CA SER A 79 -4.77 -15.76 12.67
C SER A 79 -5.43 -15.68 14.06
N VAL A 80 -6.77 -15.62 14.14
CA VAL A 80 -7.54 -15.62 15.41
C VAL A 80 -8.29 -16.94 15.61
N SER A 81 -7.71 -18.05 15.14
CA SER A 81 -8.24 -19.39 15.38
C SER A 81 -7.10 -20.35 15.68
N ARG A 82 -6.56 -20.25 16.89
CA ARG A 82 -5.93 -21.36 17.63
C ARG A 82 -5.84 -21.01 19.10
#